data_AF-A0A1F2WAR6-F1
#
_entry.id   AF-A0A1F2WAR6-F1
#
_cell.length_a   1.000
_cell.length_b   1.000
_cell.length_c   1.000
_cell.angle_alpha   90.00
_cell.angle_beta   90.00
_cell.angle_gamma   90.00
#
_symmetry.space_group_name_H-M   'P 1'
#
loop_
_entity.id
_entity.type
_entity.pdbx_description
1 polymer ?
#
loop_
_entity_poly.entity_id
_entity_poly.type
_entity_poly.pdbx_seq_one_letter_code
_entity_poly.pdbx_strand_id
1 'polypeptide(L)'
;MTVLSQRDNRWKDIPLGFSTNTSIGSHGCTVTCLSMLAGVTPDIVNSRLKQVNGFANGNLVIWAKVPEALPNLEFVKRVYSYNNTEVSANLPCIVEVDYDGTPATNDRHWVVYKGNQKLNDPWTGTERPTSVYPLIHGYAIFKVKDVPIGDNVAVPKDTFENMRRKCDGYDYYCDRIGLDKEQSDGVKMYAVVENLTSQLEDCRHSSASQKNELEAKVSELTQKNTHLESQLQSCLPPYPSNINVSYGNDSDTVAVDNSGGQTNGQPDTSGGDFYLPIPQAVKKFWDVFIRWFRK
;
A
#
# COMPACT_ATOMS: atom_id res chain seq x y z
N MET A 1 -4.60 -6.73 -31.16
CA MET A 1 -4.83 -7.72 -30.08
C MET A 1 -3.48 -8.18 -29.54
N THR A 2 -3.24 -8.02 -28.25
CA THR A 2 -2.01 -8.46 -27.57
C THR A 2 -2.06 -9.96 -27.29
N VAL A 3 -0.95 -10.67 -27.49
CA VAL A 3 -0.84 -12.10 -27.13
C VAL A 3 -0.50 -12.21 -25.64
N LEU A 4 -1.24 -13.03 -24.91
CA LEU A 4 -1.07 -13.22 -23.47
C LEU A 4 -0.76 -14.68 -23.16
N SER A 5 0.06 -14.92 -22.13
CA SER A 5 0.31 -16.27 -21.60
C SER A 5 -0.47 -16.48 -20.31
N GLN A 6 -1.18 -17.60 -20.16
CA GLN A 6 -1.76 -17.99 -18.88
C GLN A 6 -0.68 -18.26 -17.81
N ARG A 7 0.54 -18.58 -18.26
CA ARG A 7 1.70 -18.94 -17.42
C ARG A 7 2.60 -17.74 -17.07
N ASP A 8 2.17 -16.52 -17.37
CA ASP A 8 2.89 -15.31 -16.96
C ASP A 8 2.96 -15.20 -15.43
N ASN A 9 4.14 -14.86 -14.90
CA ASN A 9 4.40 -14.78 -13.46
C ASN A 9 3.46 -13.83 -12.71
N ARG A 10 2.90 -12.82 -13.38
CA ARG A 10 1.99 -11.84 -12.76
C ARG A 10 0.66 -12.44 -12.30
N TRP A 11 0.21 -13.54 -12.91
CA TRP A 11 -1.11 -14.11 -12.61
C TRP A 11 -1.17 -15.64 -12.57
N LYS A 12 -0.13 -16.36 -12.99
CA LYS A 12 -0.14 -17.83 -13.08
C LYS A 12 -0.51 -18.55 -11.77
N ASP A 13 -0.22 -17.94 -10.62
CA ASP A 13 -0.46 -18.53 -9.30
C ASP A 13 -1.81 -18.11 -8.69
N ILE A 14 -2.57 -17.24 -9.37
CA ILE A 14 -3.90 -16.82 -8.90
C ILE A 14 -4.88 -17.99 -9.07
N PRO A 15 -5.66 -18.35 -8.03
CA PRO A 15 -6.69 -19.39 -8.13
C PRO A 15 -7.73 -19.08 -9.24
N LEU A 16 -8.05 -20.10 -10.04
CA LEU A 16 -8.99 -19.96 -11.16
C LEU A 16 -10.43 -20.09 -10.65
N GLY A 17 -11.25 -19.06 -10.90
CA GLY A 17 -12.62 -18.99 -10.41
C GLY A 17 -12.70 -19.16 -8.88
N PHE A 18 -13.47 -20.16 -8.46
CA PHE A 18 -13.66 -20.58 -7.08
C PHE A 18 -12.95 -21.90 -6.75
N SER A 19 -12.12 -22.43 -7.65
CA SER A 19 -11.37 -23.67 -7.42
C SER A 19 -10.23 -23.44 -6.41
N THR A 20 -9.99 -24.44 -5.56
CA THR A 20 -8.85 -24.47 -4.62
C THR A 20 -7.64 -25.19 -5.19
N ASN A 21 -7.80 -25.95 -6.28
CA ASN A 21 -6.78 -26.87 -6.81
C ASN A 21 -6.27 -26.45 -8.19
N THR A 22 -6.83 -25.39 -8.77
CA THR A 22 -6.46 -24.90 -10.09
C THR A 22 -6.16 -23.40 -10.04
N SER A 23 -5.26 -22.98 -10.90
CA SER A 23 -4.81 -21.60 -11.05
C SER A 23 -4.95 -21.17 -12.49
N ILE A 24 -4.83 -19.86 -12.75
CA ILE A 24 -4.80 -19.33 -14.12
C ILE A 24 -3.66 -20.00 -14.91
N GLY A 25 -2.50 -20.20 -14.29
CA GLY A 25 -1.35 -20.84 -14.93
C GLY A 25 -1.59 -22.28 -15.35
N SER A 26 -2.33 -23.05 -14.55
CA SER A 26 -2.55 -24.47 -14.81
C SER A 26 -3.74 -24.75 -15.72
N HIS A 27 -4.85 -24.01 -15.58
CA HIS A 27 -6.12 -24.32 -16.27
C HIS A 27 -6.81 -23.09 -16.89
N GLY A 28 -6.13 -21.93 -16.95
CA GLY A 28 -6.73 -20.65 -17.33
C GLY A 28 -6.75 -20.34 -18.83
N CYS A 29 -6.67 -21.34 -19.72
CA CYS A 29 -6.60 -21.14 -21.17
C CYS A 29 -7.80 -20.35 -21.70
N THR A 30 -9.03 -20.69 -21.27
CA THR A 30 -10.26 -19.99 -21.65
C THR A 30 -10.28 -18.54 -21.16
N VAL A 31 -9.94 -18.31 -19.89
CA VAL A 31 -9.88 -16.95 -19.29
C VAL A 31 -8.85 -16.10 -20.03
N THR A 32 -7.69 -16.66 -20.36
CA THR A 32 -6.64 -15.95 -21.09
C THR A 32 -7.08 -15.62 -22.52
N CYS A 33 -7.80 -16.51 -23.20
CA CYS A 33 -8.39 -16.21 -24.51
C CYS A 33 -9.41 -15.08 -24.45
N LEU A 34 -10.32 -15.11 -23.47
CA LEU A 34 -11.29 -14.03 -23.24
C LEU A 34 -10.58 -12.70 -22.96
N SER A 35 -9.47 -12.74 -22.24
CA SER A 35 -8.64 -11.56 -21.93
C SER A 35 -8.07 -10.93 -23.21
N MET A 36 -7.56 -11.76 -24.13
CA MET A 36 -7.07 -11.29 -25.44
C MET A 36 -8.19 -10.65 -26.27
N LEU A 37 -9.39 -11.24 -26.30
CA LEU A 37 -10.54 -10.66 -27.01
C LEU A 37 -10.99 -9.34 -26.37
N ALA A 38 -11.03 -9.29 -25.03
CA ALA A 38 -11.51 -8.13 -24.29
C ALA A 38 -10.48 -7.00 -24.13
N GLY A 39 -9.21 -7.24 -24.45
CA GLY A 39 -8.14 -6.25 -24.31
C GLY A 39 -7.74 -5.95 -22.86
N VAL A 40 -7.92 -6.91 -21.94
CA VAL A 40 -7.54 -6.81 -20.52
C VAL A 40 -6.66 -8.00 -20.12
N THR A 41 -6.23 -8.09 -18.87
CA THR A 41 -5.37 -9.18 -18.37
C THR A 41 -6.18 -10.35 -17.75
N PRO A 42 -5.61 -11.57 -17.66
CA PRO A 42 -6.31 -12.75 -17.14
C PRO A 42 -6.80 -12.64 -15.70
N ASP A 43 -6.06 -11.95 -14.83
CA ASP A 43 -6.46 -11.68 -13.46
C ASP A 43 -7.73 -10.81 -13.40
N ILE A 44 -7.84 -9.80 -14.27
CA ILE A 44 -9.03 -8.95 -14.39
C ILE A 44 -10.24 -9.76 -14.86
N VAL A 45 -10.08 -10.57 -15.92
CA VAL A 45 -11.18 -11.41 -16.41
C VAL A 45 -11.63 -12.41 -15.35
N ASN A 46 -10.70 -13.09 -14.69
CA ASN A 46 -11.00 -14.03 -13.61
C ASN A 46 -11.78 -13.36 -12.48
N SER A 47 -11.33 -12.18 -12.02
CA SER A 47 -11.98 -11.41 -10.96
C SER A 47 -13.41 -10.98 -11.35
N ARG A 48 -13.59 -10.43 -12.56
CA ARG A 48 -14.91 -9.98 -13.05
C ARG A 48 -15.87 -11.15 -13.22
N LEU A 49 -15.41 -12.29 -13.73
CA LEU A 49 -16.23 -13.50 -13.83
C LEU A 49 -16.65 -14.00 -12.44
N LYS A 50 -15.78 -13.95 -11.42
CA LYS A 50 -16.17 -14.30 -10.04
C LYS A 50 -17.28 -13.38 -9.51
N GLN A 51 -17.19 -12.07 -9.76
CA GLN A 51 -18.19 -11.09 -9.29
C GLN A 51 -19.60 -11.36 -9.81
N VAL A 52 -19.73 -11.91 -11.02
CA VAL A 52 -21.02 -12.22 -11.65
C VAL A 52 -21.44 -13.68 -11.51
N ASN A 53 -20.74 -14.45 -10.66
CA ASN A 53 -20.89 -15.91 -10.54
C ASN A 53 -20.77 -16.62 -11.90
N GLY A 54 -19.83 -16.17 -12.73
CA GLY A 54 -19.59 -16.64 -14.10
C GLY A 54 -18.80 -17.95 -14.21
N PHE A 55 -18.66 -18.71 -13.12
CA PHE A 55 -18.00 -20.00 -13.10
C PHE A 55 -18.93 -21.10 -12.56
N ALA A 56 -18.96 -22.25 -13.23
CA ALA A 56 -19.59 -23.49 -12.79
C ALA A 56 -18.52 -24.48 -12.33
N ASN A 57 -18.88 -25.40 -11.43
CA ASN A 57 -17.99 -26.46 -10.94
C ASN A 57 -16.61 -25.95 -10.47
N GLY A 58 -16.60 -24.78 -9.83
CA GLY A 58 -15.38 -24.12 -9.38
C GLY A 58 -14.71 -23.25 -10.44
N ASN A 59 -14.40 -23.77 -11.63
CA ASN A 59 -13.53 -23.08 -12.60
C ASN A 59 -14.00 -23.09 -14.07
N LEU A 60 -15.15 -23.69 -14.40
CA LEU A 60 -15.65 -23.75 -15.78
C LEU A 60 -16.38 -22.45 -16.13
N VAL A 61 -15.93 -21.74 -17.16
CA VAL A 61 -16.57 -20.49 -17.59
C VAL A 61 -18.00 -20.74 -18.05
N ILE A 62 -18.95 -19.97 -17.50
CA ILE A 62 -20.34 -19.93 -17.96
C ILE A 62 -20.44 -18.89 -19.08
N TRP A 63 -20.50 -19.35 -20.34
CA TRP A 63 -20.46 -18.49 -21.52
C TRP A 63 -21.48 -17.34 -21.50
N ALA A 64 -22.72 -17.63 -21.06
CA ALA A 64 -23.79 -16.63 -20.98
C ALA A 64 -23.52 -15.50 -19.97
N LYS A 65 -22.61 -15.71 -19.00
CA LYS A 65 -22.19 -14.71 -18.01
C LYS A 65 -21.02 -13.85 -18.47
N VAL A 66 -20.35 -14.22 -19.55
CA VAL A 66 -19.20 -13.48 -20.07
C VAL A 66 -19.56 -12.03 -20.43
N PRO A 67 -20.68 -11.71 -21.11
CA PRO A 67 -21.04 -10.32 -21.41
C PRO A 67 -21.35 -9.48 -20.16
N GLU A 68 -21.77 -10.10 -19.05
CA GLU A 68 -21.98 -9.41 -17.78
C GLU A 68 -20.64 -9.01 -17.14
N ALA A 69 -19.65 -9.91 -17.19
CA ALA A 69 -18.29 -9.65 -16.70
C ALA A 69 -17.45 -8.77 -17.64
N LEU A 70 -17.67 -8.88 -18.96
CA LEU A 70 -16.93 -8.22 -20.02
C LEU A 70 -17.91 -7.55 -20.99
N PRO A 71 -18.45 -6.35 -20.66
CA PRO A 71 -19.50 -5.71 -21.44
C PRO A 71 -19.12 -5.36 -22.88
N ASN A 72 -17.82 -5.31 -23.17
CA ASN A 72 -17.27 -5.11 -24.51
C ASN A 72 -17.33 -6.35 -25.39
N LEU A 73 -17.67 -7.52 -24.83
CA LEU A 73 -17.88 -8.75 -25.57
C LEU A 73 -19.36 -9.09 -25.63
N GLU A 74 -19.85 -9.38 -26.83
CA GLU A 74 -21.16 -9.96 -27.05
C GLU A 74 -21.02 -11.45 -27.30
N PHE A 75 -21.63 -12.28 -26.45
CA PHE A 75 -21.64 -13.71 -26.66
C PHE A 75 -22.65 -14.06 -27.76
N VAL A 76 -22.17 -14.61 -28.87
CA VAL A 76 -23.04 -15.04 -29.97
C VAL A 76 -23.49 -16.47 -29.75
N LYS A 77 -22.53 -17.40 -29.63
CA LYS A 77 -22.80 -18.82 -29.35
C LYS A 77 -21.55 -19.63 -29.05
N ARG A 78 -21.79 -20.83 -28.50
CA ARG A 78 -20.84 -21.91 -28.29
C ARG A 78 -21.26 -23.11 -29.14
N VAL A 79 -20.32 -23.67 -29.90
CA VAL A 79 -20.54 -24.83 -30.77
C VAL A 79 -19.53 -25.93 -30.41
N TYR A 80 -19.99 -27.18 -30.35
CA TYR A 80 -19.19 -28.34 -29.90
C TYR A 80 -18.61 -29.18 -31.04
N SER A 81 -18.94 -28.85 -32.29
CA SER A 81 -18.37 -29.46 -33.49
C SER A 81 -17.77 -28.37 -34.38
N TYR A 82 -16.53 -28.55 -34.81
CA TYR A 82 -15.82 -27.55 -35.59
C TYR A 82 -16.46 -27.30 -36.96
N ASN A 83 -16.54 -26.03 -37.35
CA ASN A 83 -17.01 -25.59 -38.66
C ASN A 83 -16.12 -24.46 -39.19
N ASN A 84 -15.28 -24.76 -40.18
CA ASN A 84 -14.32 -23.80 -40.72
C ASN A 84 -14.99 -22.59 -41.41
N THR A 85 -16.10 -22.79 -42.11
CA THR A 85 -16.85 -21.70 -42.77
C THR A 85 -17.32 -20.68 -41.75
N GLU A 86 -17.81 -21.15 -40.60
CA GLU A 86 -18.31 -20.27 -39.57
C GLU A 86 -17.20 -19.57 -38.78
N VAL A 87 -16.15 -20.32 -38.43
CA VAL A 87 -14.97 -19.79 -37.75
C VAL A 87 -14.30 -18.71 -38.59
N SER A 88 -14.08 -18.96 -39.88
CA SER A 88 -13.47 -17.98 -40.80
C SER A 88 -14.31 -16.71 -40.97
N ALA A 89 -15.64 -16.80 -40.90
CA ALA A 89 -16.55 -15.66 -40.96
C ALA A 89 -16.62 -14.83 -39.66
N ASN A 90 -16.08 -15.34 -38.54
CA ASN A 90 -16.21 -14.73 -37.22
C ASN A 90 -14.87 -14.53 -36.50
N LEU A 91 -13.79 -14.37 -37.25
CA LEU A 91 -12.47 -14.07 -36.70
C LEU A 91 -12.43 -12.65 -36.09
N PRO A 92 -11.68 -12.43 -34.99
CA PRO A 92 -11.02 -13.46 -34.17
C PRO A 92 -12.04 -14.23 -33.30
N CYS A 93 -11.85 -15.55 -33.16
CA CYS A 93 -12.73 -16.41 -32.35
C CYS A 93 -11.92 -17.38 -31.47
N ILE A 94 -12.54 -17.88 -30.39
CA ILE A 94 -11.89 -18.86 -29.51
C ILE A 94 -12.23 -20.26 -29.98
N VAL A 95 -11.22 -21.10 -30.16
CA VAL A 95 -11.35 -22.49 -30.65
C VAL A 95 -10.85 -23.44 -29.57
N GLU A 96 -11.60 -24.50 -29.33
CA GLU A 96 -11.23 -25.61 -28.45
C GLU A 96 -10.52 -26.68 -29.30
N VAL A 97 -9.30 -26.98 -28.92
CA VAL A 97 -8.41 -27.91 -29.59
C VAL A 97 -7.95 -28.98 -28.61
N ASP A 98 -7.41 -30.06 -29.13
CA ASP A 98 -6.72 -31.08 -28.34
C ASP A 98 -5.26 -30.64 -28.10
N TYR A 99 -4.80 -30.70 -26.85
CA TYR A 99 -3.48 -30.20 -26.48
C TYR A 99 -2.33 -31.12 -26.90
N ASP A 100 -2.50 -32.43 -26.75
CA ASP A 100 -1.43 -33.42 -26.90
C ASP A 100 -1.44 -34.16 -28.26
N GLY A 101 -2.48 -33.93 -29.07
CA GLY A 101 -2.68 -34.54 -30.38
C GLY A 101 -3.18 -35.99 -30.31
N THR A 102 -3.64 -36.45 -29.15
CA THR A 102 -3.99 -37.84 -28.89
C THR A 102 -5.51 -38.00 -28.68
N PRO A 103 -6.26 -38.59 -29.64
CA PRO A 103 -7.73 -38.69 -29.52
C PRO A 103 -8.26 -39.46 -28.30
N ALA A 104 -7.39 -40.22 -27.61
CA ALA A 104 -7.75 -41.04 -26.46
C ALA A 104 -7.68 -40.26 -25.13
N THR A 105 -7.00 -39.11 -25.08
CA THR A 105 -6.96 -38.23 -23.92
C THR A 105 -8.06 -37.16 -24.07
N ASN A 106 -8.55 -36.62 -22.96
CA ASN A 106 -9.54 -35.53 -22.97
C ASN A 106 -8.85 -34.19 -22.65
N ASP A 107 -7.65 -33.99 -23.19
CA ASP A 107 -6.80 -32.85 -22.86
C ASP A 107 -7.19 -31.64 -23.72
N ARG A 108 -8.15 -30.87 -23.20
CA ARG A 108 -8.78 -29.75 -23.91
C ARG A 108 -8.00 -28.47 -23.67
N HIS A 109 -7.68 -27.79 -24.76
CA HIS A 109 -7.04 -26.48 -24.73
C HIS A 109 -7.85 -25.45 -25.52
N TRP A 110 -7.73 -24.19 -25.14
CA TRP A 110 -8.42 -23.09 -25.80
C TRP A 110 -7.40 -22.12 -26.38
N VAL A 111 -7.61 -21.72 -27.64
CA VAL A 111 -6.74 -20.82 -28.40
C VAL A 111 -7.57 -19.76 -29.12
N VAL A 112 -6.97 -18.63 -29.50
CA VAL A 112 -7.66 -17.61 -30.31
C VAL A 112 -7.19 -17.72 -31.75
N TYR A 113 -8.09 -18.07 -32.67
CA TYR A 113 -7.82 -18.03 -34.10
C TYR A 113 -7.92 -16.59 -34.60
N LYS A 114 -6.96 -16.18 -35.44
CA LYS A 114 -6.86 -14.80 -35.97
C LYS A 114 -7.03 -14.70 -37.48
N GLY A 115 -7.17 -15.84 -38.15
CA GLY A 115 -7.13 -15.92 -39.61
C GLY A 115 -5.73 -16.20 -40.15
N ASN A 116 -5.64 -16.34 -41.47
CA ASN A 116 -4.40 -16.66 -42.17
C ASN A 116 -3.65 -17.87 -41.57
N GLN A 117 -4.39 -18.87 -41.09
CA GLN A 117 -3.86 -20.09 -40.45
C GLN A 117 -2.97 -19.81 -39.23
N LYS A 118 -3.24 -18.70 -38.51
CA LYS A 118 -2.55 -18.29 -37.29
C LYS A 118 -3.47 -18.30 -36.08
N LEU A 119 -2.90 -18.66 -34.93
CA LEU A 119 -3.55 -18.61 -33.63
C LEU A 119 -2.65 -17.90 -32.59
N ASN A 120 -3.28 -17.37 -31.55
CA ASN A 120 -2.62 -17.01 -30.30
C ASN A 120 -2.81 -18.16 -29.31
N ASP A 121 -1.70 -18.72 -28.84
CA ASP A 121 -1.68 -19.82 -27.90
C ASP A 121 -1.47 -19.28 -26.47
N PRO A 122 -2.48 -19.34 -25.57
CA PRO A 122 -2.32 -18.86 -24.21
C PRO A 122 -1.39 -19.74 -23.37
N TRP A 123 -1.07 -20.96 -23.79
CA TRP A 123 -0.13 -21.81 -23.05
C TRP A 123 1.29 -21.25 -23.11
N THR A 124 1.71 -20.89 -24.31
CA THR A 124 3.07 -20.38 -24.58
C THR A 124 3.14 -18.85 -24.58
N GLY A 125 2.01 -18.16 -24.76
CA GLY A 125 1.98 -16.71 -24.96
C GLY A 125 2.53 -16.28 -26.31
N THR A 126 2.48 -17.14 -27.33
CA THR A 126 3.06 -16.87 -28.65
C THR A 126 2.03 -17.04 -29.77
N GLU A 127 2.29 -16.38 -30.90
CA GLU A 127 1.57 -16.69 -32.14
C GLU A 127 2.14 -17.97 -32.75
N ARG A 128 1.25 -18.89 -33.16
CA ARG A 128 1.62 -20.19 -33.74
C ARG A 128 0.74 -20.50 -34.96
N PRO A 129 1.17 -21.39 -35.87
CA PRO A 129 0.29 -21.85 -36.93
C PRO A 129 -0.82 -22.74 -36.37
N THR A 130 -2.02 -22.70 -36.97
CA THR A 130 -3.16 -23.53 -36.54
C THR A 130 -2.89 -25.03 -36.66
N SER A 131 -1.94 -25.42 -37.52
CA SER A 131 -1.51 -26.82 -37.69
C SER A 131 -0.83 -27.43 -36.46
N VAL A 132 -0.45 -26.62 -35.45
CA VAL A 132 0.11 -27.13 -34.19
C VAL A 132 -0.89 -28.03 -33.46
N TYR A 133 -2.18 -27.73 -33.58
CA TYR A 133 -3.24 -28.51 -32.94
C TYR A 133 -4.15 -29.11 -34.03
N PRO A 134 -3.84 -30.32 -34.52
CA PRO A 134 -4.54 -30.91 -35.67
C PRO A 134 -5.95 -31.39 -35.33
N LEU A 135 -6.22 -31.71 -34.06
CA LEU A 135 -7.53 -32.15 -33.60
C LEU A 135 -8.29 -30.96 -33.01
N ILE A 136 -9.46 -30.70 -33.57
CA ILE A 136 -10.28 -29.54 -33.22
C ILE A 136 -11.67 -30.02 -32.80
N HIS A 137 -12.14 -29.56 -31.65
CA HIS A 137 -13.43 -29.98 -31.10
C HIS A 137 -14.53 -28.99 -31.45
N GLY A 138 -14.42 -27.76 -30.93
CA GLY A 138 -15.48 -26.76 -31.01
C GLY A 138 -14.94 -25.35 -30.96
N TYR A 139 -15.83 -24.37 -30.83
CA TYR A 139 -15.46 -22.96 -30.77
C TYR A 139 -16.52 -22.13 -30.05
N ALA A 140 -16.15 -20.92 -29.65
CA ALA A 140 -17.04 -19.91 -29.09
C ALA A 140 -16.84 -18.61 -29.86
N ILE A 141 -17.96 -17.99 -30.28
CA ILE A 141 -17.95 -16.73 -31.00
C ILE A 141 -18.36 -15.62 -30.05
N PHE A 142 -17.51 -14.59 -30.02
CA PHE A 142 -17.81 -13.31 -29.43
C PHE A 142 -17.67 -12.23 -30.48
N LYS A 143 -18.60 -11.28 -30.51
CA LYS A 143 -18.40 -10.02 -31.21
C LYS A 143 -17.76 -9.06 -30.22
N VAL A 144 -16.60 -8.51 -30.56
CA VAL A 144 -16.07 -7.35 -29.84
C VAL A 144 -16.97 -6.20 -30.25
N LYS A 145 -17.75 -5.68 -29.31
CA LYS A 145 -18.48 -4.45 -29.55
C LYS A 145 -17.44 -3.37 -29.79
N ASP A 146 -17.70 -2.50 -30.76
CA ASP A 146 -17.04 -1.19 -30.79
C ASP A 146 -17.46 -0.48 -29.51
N VAL A 147 -16.77 -0.78 -28.42
CA VAL A 147 -16.65 0.16 -27.34
C VAL A 147 -15.88 1.28 -28.03
N PRO A 148 -16.46 2.48 -28.20
CA PRO A 148 -15.64 3.64 -28.50
C PRO A 148 -14.50 3.51 -27.51
N ILE A 149 -13.24 3.41 -27.96
CA ILE A 149 -12.06 3.35 -27.07
C ILE A 149 -12.41 4.30 -25.96
N GLY A 150 -12.77 3.75 -24.79
CA GLY A 150 -13.55 4.52 -23.83
C GLY A 150 -12.75 5.78 -23.67
N ASP A 151 -13.38 6.91 -24.03
CA ASP A 151 -12.79 8.24 -23.99
C ASP A 151 -11.83 8.24 -22.83
N ASN A 152 -10.57 8.71 -23.01
CA ASN A 152 -9.67 9.06 -21.90
C ASN A 152 -10.57 9.34 -20.71
N VAL A 153 -10.74 8.38 -19.79
CA VAL A 153 -11.80 8.54 -18.79
C VAL A 153 -11.38 9.84 -18.19
N ALA A 154 -12.20 10.88 -18.33
CA ALA A 154 -11.84 12.19 -17.85
C ALA A 154 -11.94 12.00 -16.35
N VAL A 155 -10.89 11.45 -15.79
CA VAL A 155 -10.69 11.27 -14.39
C VAL A 155 -10.72 12.71 -13.94
N PRO A 156 -11.71 13.11 -13.12
CA PRO A 156 -11.76 14.46 -12.60
C PRO A 156 -10.35 14.80 -12.11
N LYS A 157 -9.82 15.96 -12.48
CA LYS A 157 -8.42 16.30 -12.21
C LYS A 157 -8.03 15.96 -10.77
N ASP A 158 -8.94 16.18 -9.83
CA ASP A 158 -8.77 15.84 -8.43
C ASP A 158 -8.64 14.34 -8.16
N THR A 159 -9.41 13.48 -8.83
CA THR A 159 -9.28 12.02 -8.77
C THR A 159 -7.94 11.57 -9.37
N PHE A 160 -7.50 12.16 -10.49
CA PHE A 160 -6.22 11.82 -11.12
C PHE A 160 -5.06 12.23 -10.23
N GLU A 161 -5.08 13.47 -9.72
CA GLU A 161 -4.09 13.99 -8.79
C GLU A 161 -4.10 13.24 -7.45
N ASN A 162 -5.25 12.73 -7.01
CA ASN A 162 -5.34 11.90 -5.80
C ASN A 162 -4.75 10.50 -6.03
N MET A 163 -5.04 9.86 -7.17
CA MET A 163 -4.42 8.58 -7.52
C MET A 163 -2.90 8.74 -7.71
N ARG A 164 -2.47 9.77 -8.43
CA ARG A 164 -1.06 10.12 -8.58
C ARG A 164 -0.40 10.37 -7.22
N ARG A 165 -1.01 11.18 -6.33
CA ARG A 165 -0.50 11.39 -4.97
C ARG A 165 -0.45 10.12 -4.12
N LYS A 166 -1.38 9.18 -4.31
CA LYS A 166 -1.36 7.89 -3.62
C LYS A 166 -0.24 6.99 -4.15
N CYS A 167 0.02 7.01 -5.45
CA CYS A 167 1.17 6.32 -6.06
C CYS A 167 2.51 6.97 -5.66
N ASP A 168 2.63 8.29 -5.75
CA ASP A 168 3.82 9.04 -5.30
C ASP A 168 4.05 8.86 -3.80
N GLY A 169 2.97 8.81 -3.01
CA GLY A 169 3.01 8.49 -1.59
C GLY A 169 3.52 7.08 -1.35
N TYR A 170 2.98 6.09 -2.06
CA TYR A 170 3.44 4.70 -1.99
C TYR A 170 4.92 4.58 -2.33
N ASP A 171 5.36 5.19 -3.43
CA ASP A 171 6.76 5.20 -3.86
C ASP A 171 7.68 5.88 -2.83
N TYR A 172 7.24 7.03 -2.29
CA TYR A 172 7.93 7.76 -1.23
C TYR A 172 8.10 6.91 0.04
N TYR A 173 7.07 6.15 0.42
CA TYR A 173 7.15 5.27 1.60
C TYR A 173 8.04 4.06 1.34
N CYS A 174 7.90 3.39 0.21
CA CYS A 174 8.75 2.25 -0.18
C CYS A 174 10.24 2.64 -0.19
N ASP A 175 10.59 3.80 -0.75
CA ASP A 175 11.97 4.31 -0.73
C ASP A 175 12.49 4.53 0.69
N ARG A 176 11.64 5.10 1.56
CA ARG A 176 12.04 5.49 2.92
C ARG A 176 12.21 4.30 3.87
N ILE A 177 11.48 3.21 3.62
CA ILE A 177 11.55 1.98 4.42
C ILE A 177 12.36 0.87 3.71
N GLY A 178 12.97 1.19 2.56
CA GLY A 178 13.84 0.26 1.82
C GLY A 178 13.12 -0.95 1.22
N LEU A 179 11.83 -0.82 0.92
CA LEU A 179 11.07 -1.87 0.25
C LEU A 179 11.22 -1.79 -1.27
N ASP A 180 11.47 -2.93 -1.89
CA ASP A 180 11.45 -3.08 -3.35
C ASP A 180 10.02 -2.88 -3.87
N LYS A 181 9.84 -1.81 -4.65
CA LYS A 181 8.57 -1.36 -5.21
C LYS A 181 7.93 -2.37 -6.16
N GLU A 182 8.72 -3.22 -6.81
CA GLU A 182 8.21 -4.25 -7.73
C GLU A 182 7.73 -5.51 -7.00
N GLN A 183 8.14 -5.69 -5.73
CA GLN A 183 7.85 -6.87 -4.93
C GLN A 183 6.99 -6.59 -3.69
N SER A 184 6.77 -5.32 -3.34
CA SER A 184 5.96 -4.92 -2.18
C SER A 184 4.47 -4.99 -2.50
N ASP A 185 3.71 -5.69 -1.66
CA ASP A 185 2.25 -5.61 -1.62
C ASP A 185 1.81 -4.93 -0.31
N GLY A 186 0.50 -4.73 -0.14
CA GLY A 186 -0.05 -4.15 1.09
C GLY A 186 0.31 -4.96 2.34
N VAL A 187 0.47 -6.27 2.22
CA VAL A 187 0.76 -7.18 3.34
C VAL A 187 2.20 -6.99 3.85
N LYS A 188 3.16 -6.87 2.93
CA LYS A 188 4.57 -6.60 3.27
C LYS A 188 4.76 -5.22 3.90
N MET A 189 4.00 -4.23 3.44
CA MET A 189 3.97 -2.90 4.05
C MET A 189 3.47 -2.97 5.50
N TYR A 190 2.38 -3.70 5.75
CA TYR A 190 1.85 -3.91 7.09
C TYR A 190 2.86 -4.59 8.02
N ALA A 191 3.57 -5.63 7.54
CA ALA A 191 4.58 -6.32 8.32
C ALA A 191 5.75 -5.39 8.73
N VAL A 192 6.18 -4.49 7.84
CA VAL A 192 7.21 -3.48 8.17
C VAL A 192 6.70 -2.48 9.20
N VAL A 193 5.45 -2.04 9.08
CA VAL A 193 4.82 -1.11 10.05
C VAL A 193 4.69 -1.77 11.43
N GLU A 194 4.29 -3.04 11.51
CA GLU A 194 4.22 -3.77 12.78
C GLU A 194 5.61 -3.91 13.43
N ASN A 195 6.64 -4.24 12.64
CA ASN A 195 8.01 -4.34 13.14
C ASN A 195 8.51 -2.98 13.67
N LEU A 196 8.32 -1.89 12.91
CA LEU A 196 8.69 -0.55 13.33
C LEU A 196 7.93 -0.12 14.60
N THR A 197 6.65 -0.48 14.72
CA THR A 197 5.85 -0.20 15.91
C THR A 197 6.42 -0.90 17.13
N SER A 198 6.79 -2.19 17.00
CA SER A 198 7.45 -2.95 18.06
C SER A 198 8.77 -2.30 18.50
N GLN A 199 9.63 -1.91 17.55
CA GLN A 199 10.90 -1.24 17.87
C GLN A 199 10.69 0.10 18.61
N LEU A 200 9.62 0.83 18.27
CA LEU A 200 9.29 2.11 18.90
C LEU A 200 8.82 1.90 20.33
N GLU A 201 8.04 0.85 20.59
CA GLU A 201 7.66 0.44 21.94
C GLU A 201 8.88 0.03 22.77
N ASP A 202 9.79 -0.78 22.23
CA ASP A 202 11.02 -1.17 22.91
C ASP A 202 11.88 0.06 23.27
N CYS A 203 12.05 0.98 22.32
CA CYS A 203 12.78 2.22 22.54
C CYS A 203 12.13 3.10 23.63
N ARG A 204 10.79 3.13 23.68
CA ARG A 204 10.04 3.85 24.71
C ARG A 204 10.24 3.24 26.09
N HIS A 205 10.24 1.91 26.20
CA HIS A 205 10.52 1.22 27.47
C HIS A 205 11.95 1.47 27.94
N SER A 206 12.93 1.40 27.03
CA SER A 206 14.33 1.72 27.34
C SER A 206 14.49 3.17 27.83
N SER A 207 13.84 4.13 27.17
CA SER A 207 13.91 5.54 27.57
C SER A 207 13.26 5.78 28.94
N ALA A 208 12.12 5.14 29.20
CA ALA A 208 11.46 5.22 30.51
C ALA A 208 12.35 4.64 31.63
N SER A 209 13.03 3.52 31.36
CA SER A 209 13.97 2.92 32.32
C SER A 209 15.15 3.86 32.63
N GLN A 210 15.75 4.47 31.60
CA GLN A 210 16.83 5.45 31.78
C GLN A 210 16.37 6.68 32.56
N LYS A 211 15.15 7.16 32.31
CA LYS A 211 14.56 8.27 33.06
C LYS A 211 14.44 7.94 34.56
N ASN A 212 13.92 6.76 34.88
CA ASN A 212 13.78 6.32 36.27
C ASN A 212 15.13 6.20 36.98
N GLU A 213 16.16 5.70 36.28
CA GLU A 213 17.53 5.63 36.82
C GLU A 213 18.10 7.03 37.10
N LEU A 214 17.86 7.98 36.20
CA LEU A 214 18.31 9.37 36.37
C LEU A 214 17.59 10.03 37.55
N GLU A 215 16.28 9.84 37.68
CA GLU A 215 15.50 10.35 38.81
C GLU A 215 16.00 9.79 40.15
N ALA A 216 16.35 8.50 40.19
CA ALA A 216 16.95 7.89 41.38
C ALA A 216 18.30 8.53 41.75
N LYS A 217 19.18 8.76 40.77
CA LYS A 217 20.48 9.43 40.99
C LYS A 217 20.33 10.88 41.45
N VAL A 218 19.37 11.62 40.89
CA VAL A 218 19.07 13.00 41.32
C VAL A 218 18.59 13.03 42.77
N SER A 219 17.72 12.09 43.15
CA SER A 219 17.25 11.95 44.53
C SER A 219 18.40 11.68 45.50
N GLU A 220 19.31 10.76 45.14
CA GLU A 220 20.50 10.44 45.94
C GLU A 220 21.43 11.66 46.12
N LEU A 221 21.72 12.38 45.03
CA LEU A 221 22.56 13.59 45.09
C LEU A 221 21.91 14.70 45.93
N THR A 222 20.59 14.85 45.83
CA THR A 222 19.84 15.83 46.63
C THR A 222 20.00 15.53 48.13
N GLN A 223 19.85 14.26 48.53
CA GLN A 223 20.05 13.85 49.93
C GLN A 223 21.48 14.13 50.41
N LYS A 224 22.48 13.83 49.58
CA LYS A 224 23.89 14.11 49.91
C LYS A 224 24.15 15.61 50.09
N ASN A 225 23.61 16.46 49.23
CA ASN A 225 23.73 17.91 49.37
C ASN A 225 23.10 18.42 50.66
N THR A 226 21.86 18.00 50.98
CA THR A 226 21.20 18.38 52.24
C THR A 226 22.02 17.93 53.46
N HIS A 227 22.64 16.74 53.40
CA HIS A 227 23.51 16.28 54.47
C HIS A 227 24.75 17.17 54.62
N LEU A 228 25.43 17.49 53.52
CA LEU A 228 26.60 18.37 53.53
C LEU A 228 26.27 19.77 54.04
N GLU A 229 25.13 20.34 53.64
CA GLU A 229 24.63 21.63 54.16
C GLU A 229 24.41 21.58 55.67
N SER A 230 23.83 20.49 56.19
CA SER A 230 23.63 20.32 57.63
C SER A 230 24.96 20.23 58.40
N GLN A 231 25.97 19.55 57.83
CA GLN A 231 27.30 19.48 58.41
C GLN A 231 27.98 20.84 58.41
N LEU A 232 27.90 21.58 57.30
CA LEU A 232 28.48 22.92 57.19
C LEU A 232 27.88 23.87 58.23
N GLN A 233 26.55 23.86 58.39
CA GLN A 233 25.85 24.67 59.37
C GLN A 233 26.26 24.33 60.81
N SER A 234 26.53 23.06 61.10
CA SER A 234 27.01 22.61 62.42
C SER A 234 28.45 23.03 62.74
N CYS A 235 29.26 23.29 61.70
CA CYS A 235 30.66 23.72 61.82
C CYS A 235 30.82 25.25 61.84
N LEU A 236 29.78 26.02 61.52
CA LEU A 236 29.83 27.47 61.58
C LEU A 236 29.74 27.94 63.04
N PRO A 237 30.66 28.82 63.51
CA PRO A 237 30.58 29.38 64.84
C PRO A 237 29.30 30.23 64.99
N PRO A 238 28.74 30.36 66.19
CA PRO A 238 27.58 31.23 66.42
C PRO A 238 27.94 32.66 66.00
N TYR A 239 27.14 33.23 65.09
CA TYR A 239 27.26 34.64 64.70
C TYR A 239 27.16 35.51 65.97
N PRO A 240 28.08 36.45 66.22
CA PRO A 240 27.92 37.39 67.31
C PRO A 240 26.71 38.29 67.02
N SER A 241 25.61 38.00 67.70
CA SER A 241 24.44 38.86 67.76
C SER A 241 24.81 40.10 68.58
N ASN A 242 25.30 41.16 67.92
CA ASN A 242 25.17 42.57 68.30
C ASN A 242 26.05 43.45 67.39
N ILE A 243 25.51 43.86 66.24
CA ILE A 243 25.90 45.14 65.62
C ILE A 243 24.61 45.95 65.50
N ASN A 244 24.35 46.79 66.50
CA ASN A 244 23.36 47.86 66.40
C ASN A 244 23.91 48.90 65.44
N VAL A 245 23.45 48.88 64.18
CA VAL A 245 23.63 50.01 63.27
C VAL A 245 22.55 51.04 63.60
N SER A 246 22.92 52.01 64.43
CA SER A 246 22.14 53.22 64.69
C SER A 246 22.19 54.11 63.44
N TYR A 247 21.11 54.16 62.66
CA TYR A 247 20.94 55.24 61.67
C TYR A 247 20.55 56.52 62.42
N GLY A 248 21.53 57.43 62.55
CA GLY A 248 21.29 58.79 63.01
C GLY A 248 20.51 59.57 61.95
N ASN A 249 19.45 60.24 62.39
CA ASN A 249 18.86 61.35 61.65
C ASN A 249 19.92 62.45 61.53
N ASP A 250 20.31 62.80 60.31
CA ASP A 250 20.57 64.19 59.97
C ASP A 250 20.35 64.40 58.48
N SER A 251 19.55 65.42 58.23
CA SER A 251 19.25 66.07 56.97
C SER A 251 20.52 66.50 56.25
N ASP A 252 20.67 66.10 54.98
CA ASP A 252 21.03 67.06 53.94
C ASP A 252 20.63 66.57 52.54
N THR A 253 19.96 67.47 51.86
CA THR A 253 19.37 67.40 50.54
C THR A 253 20.41 67.53 49.43
N VAL A 254 20.36 66.68 48.40
CA VAL A 254 20.49 67.07 46.97
C VAL A 254 19.69 66.04 46.15
N ALA A 255 18.41 66.33 45.88
CA ALA A 255 17.88 66.83 44.61
C ALA A 255 17.93 65.80 43.44
N VAL A 256 16.79 65.21 43.07
CA VAL A 256 15.94 65.58 41.91
C VAL A 256 16.41 64.80 40.65
N ASP A 257 15.60 64.04 39.90
CA ASP A 257 14.17 64.20 39.61
C ASP A 257 13.49 62.87 39.27
N ASN A 258 12.19 62.88 39.54
CA ASN A 258 11.17 61.91 39.19
C ASN A 258 10.81 62.03 37.69
N SER A 259 10.60 60.91 37.00
CA SER A 259 9.42 60.79 36.15
C SER A 259 9.12 59.34 35.79
N GLY A 260 7.96 58.87 36.25
CA GLY A 260 7.16 57.86 35.54
C GLY A 260 6.91 56.54 36.27
N GLY A 261 5.86 56.55 37.09
CA GLY A 261 4.97 55.45 37.54
C GLY A 261 5.34 54.00 37.20
N GLN A 262 5.50 53.14 38.22
CA GLN A 262 4.43 52.27 38.77
C GLN A 262 3.69 51.50 37.65
N THR A 263 3.77 50.16 37.58
CA THR A 263 3.17 49.26 38.58
C THR A 263 3.75 47.82 38.53
N ASN A 264 3.84 47.22 39.72
CA ASN A 264 3.52 45.83 40.10
C ASN A 264 4.01 44.63 39.28
N GLY A 265 4.78 43.74 39.93
CA GLY A 265 4.68 42.28 39.73
C GLY A 265 6.00 41.51 39.64
N GLN A 266 6.43 40.96 40.78
CA GLN A 266 6.95 39.59 41.04
C GLN A 266 7.32 38.64 39.85
N PRO A 267 8.07 37.56 40.15
CA PRO A 267 9.52 37.40 40.12
C PRO A 267 10.04 36.74 38.81
N ASP A 268 11.33 36.90 38.57
CA ASP A 268 12.11 36.26 37.52
C ASP A 268 12.01 34.72 37.59
N THR A 269 11.24 34.13 36.67
CA THR A 269 11.30 32.70 36.37
C THR A 269 12.30 32.48 35.24
N SER A 270 13.59 32.47 35.57
CA SER A 270 14.64 31.93 34.71
C SER A 270 14.55 30.39 34.73
N GLY A 271 13.44 29.85 34.20
CA GLY A 271 13.33 28.46 33.79
C GLY A 271 14.12 28.28 32.51
N GLY A 272 15.35 27.77 32.62
CA GLY A 272 16.13 27.35 31.47
C GLY A 272 15.40 26.21 30.77
N ASP A 273 14.75 26.51 29.65
CA ASP A 273 14.18 25.53 28.75
C ASP A 273 15.30 24.64 28.19
N PHE A 274 15.41 23.43 28.73
CA PHE A 274 16.16 22.34 28.13
C PHE A 274 15.42 21.87 26.87
N TYR A 275 15.66 22.54 25.74
CA TYR A 275 15.27 22.05 24.43
C TYR A 275 16.15 20.85 24.07
N LEU A 276 15.67 19.63 24.34
CA LEU A 276 16.14 18.47 23.60
C LEU A 276 15.68 18.63 22.15
N PRO A 277 16.58 18.55 21.15
CA PRO A 277 16.18 18.68 19.76
C PRO A 277 15.33 17.46 19.38
N ILE A 278 14.02 17.65 19.30
CA ILE A 278 13.14 16.72 18.61
C ILE A 278 13.64 16.68 17.16
N PRO A 279 14.05 15.51 16.64
CA PRO A 279 14.47 15.40 15.24
C PRO A 279 13.36 15.97 14.36
N GLN A 280 13.70 16.86 13.41
CA GLN A 280 12.70 17.50 12.53
C GLN A 280 11.74 16.50 11.87
N ALA A 281 12.15 15.24 11.71
CA ALA A 281 11.32 14.14 11.24
C ALA A 281 10.13 13.81 12.16
N VAL A 282 10.31 13.85 13.48
CA VAL A 282 9.26 13.53 14.47
C VAL A 282 8.25 14.66 14.56
N LYS A 283 8.71 15.92 14.48
CA LYS A 283 7.81 17.09 14.44
C LYS A 283 6.95 17.09 13.17
N LYS A 284 7.54 16.79 12.01
CA LYS A 284 6.82 16.64 10.74
C LYS A 284 5.83 15.48 10.74
N PHE A 285 6.17 14.36 11.39
CA PHE A 285 5.25 13.23 11.55
C PHE A 285 4.05 13.59 12.43
N TRP A 286 4.27 14.31 13.53
CA TRP A 286 3.22 14.71 14.47
C TRP A 286 2.27 15.77 13.89
N ASP A 287 2.79 16.73 13.13
CA ASP A 287 1.98 17.75 12.44
C ASP A 287 1.08 17.14 11.35
N VAL A 288 1.52 16.07 10.69
CA VAL A 288 0.72 15.31 9.71
C VAL A 288 -0.33 14.44 10.42
N PHE A 289 0.03 13.80 11.54
CA PHE A 289 -0.86 12.97 12.33
C PHE A 289 -2.05 13.76 12.92
N ILE A 290 -1.80 14.95 13.48
CA ILE A 290 -2.87 15.82 14.01
C ILE A 290 -3.79 16.36 12.90
N ARG A 291 -3.26 16.59 11.69
CA ARG A 291 -4.08 17.03 10.54
C ARG A 291 -5.02 15.94 10.04
N TRP A 292 -4.69 14.67 10.26
CA TRP A 292 -5.50 13.54 9.82
C TRP A 292 -6.70 13.26 10.74
N PHE A 293 -6.57 13.55 12.05
CA PHE A 293 -7.63 13.35 13.04
C PHE A 293 -8.63 14.52 13.17
N ARG A 294 -8.41 15.63 12.47
CA ARG A 294 -9.32 16.81 12.45
C ARG A 294 -10.21 16.91 11.21
N LYS A 295 -10.35 15.82 10.43
CA LYS A 295 -11.29 15.68 9.32
C LYS A 295 -12.18 14.47 9.55
#